data_AF-A0A3D5HGX2-F1
#
_entry.id   AF-A0A3D5HGX2-F1
#
_cell.length_a   1.000
_cell.length_b   1.000
_cell.length_c   1.000
_cell.angle_alpha   90.00
_cell.angle_beta   90.00
_cell.angle_gamma   90.00
#
_symmetry.space_group_name_H-M   'P 1'
#
loop_
_entity.id
_entity.type
_entity.pdbx_description
1 polymer ?
#
loop_
_entity_poly.entity_id
_entity_poly.type
_entity_poly.pdbx_seq_one_letter_code
_entity_poly.pdbx_strand_id
1 'polypeptide(L)'
;RGVSFSFFADIADSFRIPLLVGVSLVAVAAMIFYQTRYWNELDFFTRSGLVCVLPGAAGNLIDRAIYGYVTDFFHFRWYETSFFVNNLADCFISIGVVFFIIPLLLSKNDSHISKAT
;
A
#
# COMPACT_ATOMS: atom_id res chain seq x y z
N ARG A 1 14.54 -5.57 -9.76
CA ARG A 1 13.47 -6.35 -10.44
C ARG A 1 12.48 -6.79 -9.38
N GLY A 2 11.22 -6.34 -9.41
CA GLY A 2 10.22 -6.73 -8.41
C GLY A 2 8.81 -6.54 -8.92
N VAL A 3 7.97 -7.56 -8.71
CA VAL A 3 6.51 -7.56 -8.99
C VAL A 3 5.74 -8.32 -7.90
N SER A 4 6.32 -8.53 -6.71
CA SER A 4 5.92 -9.58 -5.75
C SER A 4 6.09 -10.99 -6.36
N PHE A 5 7.06 -11.76 -5.86
CA PHE A 5 7.37 -13.15 -6.27
C PHE A 5 7.73 -13.38 -7.76
N SER A 6 8.27 -12.39 -8.47
CA SER A 6 8.65 -12.50 -9.89
C SER A 6 7.51 -12.82 -10.88
N PHE A 7 6.23 -12.73 -10.48
CA PHE A 7 5.08 -13.08 -11.34
C PHE A 7 5.03 -12.33 -12.69
N PHE A 8 5.72 -11.19 -12.82
CA PHE A 8 5.89 -10.49 -14.09
C PHE A 8 7.33 -10.01 -14.32
N ALA A 9 8.31 -10.65 -13.68
CA ALA A 9 9.72 -10.26 -13.80
C ALA A 9 10.30 -10.55 -15.20
N ASP A 10 9.77 -11.57 -15.88
CA ASP A 10 10.21 -12.02 -17.20
C ASP A 10 9.56 -11.24 -18.36
N ILE A 11 8.57 -10.38 -18.05
CA ILE A 11 7.94 -9.53 -19.05
C ILE A 11 8.84 -8.34 -19.36
N ALA A 12 8.92 -8.00 -20.66
CA ALA A 12 9.65 -6.82 -21.12
C ALA A 12 9.22 -5.57 -20.36
N ASP A 13 10.21 -4.78 -19.94
CA ASP A 13 10.00 -3.56 -19.15
C ASP A 13 9.05 -2.57 -19.85
N SER A 14 9.07 -2.54 -21.19
CA SER A 14 8.17 -1.75 -22.04
C SER A 14 6.69 -2.06 -21.85
N PHE A 15 6.33 -3.29 -21.43
CA PHE A 15 4.95 -3.65 -21.11
C PHE A 15 4.69 -3.62 -19.60
N ARG A 16 5.67 -4.05 -18.80
CA ARG A 16 5.55 -4.12 -17.35
C ARG A 16 5.34 -2.74 -16.73
N ILE A 17 6.12 -1.74 -17.12
CA ILE A 17 6.08 -0.41 -16.50
C ILE A 17 4.72 0.28 -16.76
N PRO A 18 4.23 0.40 -18.01
CA PRO A 18 2.93 1.00 -18.27
C PRO A 18 1.77 0.27 -17.58
N LEU A 19 1.83 -1.06 -17.50
CA LEU A 19 0.82 -1.85 -16.78
C LEU A 19 0.81 -1.51 -15.29
N LEU A 20 1.98 -1.49 -14.63
CA LEU A 20 2.07 -1.16 -13.20
C LEU A 20 1.65 0.28 -12.91
N VAL A 21 2.01 1.22 -13.79
CA VAL A 21 1.56 2.61 -13.72
C VAL A 21 0.03 2.68 -13.89
N GLY A 22 -0.54 2.01 -14.88
CA GLY A 22 -1.98 2.01 -15.14
C GLY A 22 -2.79 1.43 -13.98
N VAL A 23 -2.39 0.27 -13.44
CA VAL A 23 -3.05 -0.34 -12.27
C VAL A 23 -2.94 0.57 -11.05
N SER A 24 -1.75 1.12 -10.78
CA SER A 24 -1.54 2.00 -9.62
C SER A 24 -2.34 3.30 -9.75
N LEU A 25 -2.45 3.85 -10.96
CA LEU A 25 -3.26 5.03 -11.25
C LEU A 25 -4.74 4.77 -10.98
N VAL A 26 -5.28 3.65 -11.47
CA VAL A 26 -6.67 3.26 -11.20
C VAL A 26 -6.92 3.07 -9.70
N ALA A 27 -6.00 2.40 -9.00
CA ALA A 27 -6.11 2.21 -7.56
C ALA A 27 -6.10 3.54 -6.79
N VAL A 28 -5.17 4.45 -7.10
CA VAL A 28 -5.10 5.79 -6.49
C VAL A 28 -6.37 6.59 -6.79
N ALA A 29 -6.84 6.59 -8.03
CA ALA A 29 -8.07 7.29 -8.41
C ALA A 29 -9.30 6.73 -7.68
N ALA A 30 -9.42 5.41 -7.57
CA ALA A 30 -10.49 4.75 -6.83
C ALA A 30 -10.44 5.09 -5.34
N MET A 31 -9.25 5.12 -4.73
CA MET A 31 -9.07 5.52 -3.33
C MET A 31 -9.44 6.98 -3.09
N ILE A 32 -9.03 7.90 -3.97
CA ILE A 32 -9.43 9.31 -3.91
C ILE A 32 -10.95 9.45 -4.02
N PHE A 33 -11.57 8.76 -4.99
CA PHE A 33 -13.01 8.77 -5.18
C PHE A 33 -13.74 8.25 -3.93
N TYR A 34 -13.32 7.11 -3.39
CA TYR A 34 -13.90 6.53 -2.19
C TYR A 34 -13.76 7.46 -0.99
N GLN A 35 -12.55 8.01 -0.77
CA GLN A 35 -12.27 8.91 0.34
C GLN A 35 -13.12 10.18 0.26
N THR A 36 -13.23 10.80 -0.92
CA THR A 36 -14.01 12.02 -1.11
C THR A 36 -15.52 11.78 -1.02
N ARG A 37 -16.01 10.66 -1.55
CA ARG A 37 -17.44 10.34 -1.55
C ARG A 37 -17.99 9.96 -0.18
N TYR A 38 -17.19 9.27 0.63
CA TYR A 38 -17.63 8.69 1.90
C TYR A 38 -16.95 9.29 3.12
N TRP A 39 -16.15 10.36 2.98
CA TRP A 39 -15.30 10.92 4.05
C TRP A 39 -15.98 10.96 5.42
N ASN A 40 -17.19 11.53 5.48
CA ASN A 40 -17.94 11.73 6.73
C ASN A 40 -18.49 10.43 7.33
N GLU A 41 -18.65 9.38 6.53
CA GLU A 41 -19.16 8.06 6.92
C GLU A 41 -18.03 7.12 7.39
N LEU A 42 -16.78 7.41 7.01
CA LEU A 42 -15.63 6.61 7.40
C LEU A 42 -15.31 6.77 8.89
N ASP A 43 -14.97 5.66 9.55
CA ASP A 43 -14.47 5.66 10.91
C ASP A 43 -13.02 6.18 10.98
N PHE A 44 -12.55 6.46 12.20
CA PHE A 44 -11.22 7.02 12.42
C PHE A 44 -10.09 6.14 11.85
N PHE A 45 -10.20 4.81 11.98
CA PHE A 45 -9.15 3.90 11.51
C PHE A 45 -9.10 3.88 9.98
N THR A 46 -10.26 3.79 9.31
CA THR A 46 -10.29 3.82 7.84
C THR A 46 -9.80 5.17 7.29
N ARG A 47 -10.16 6.30 7.91
CA ARG A 47 -9.62 7.61 7.49
C ARG A 47 -8.11 7.69 7.64
N SER A 48 -7.59 7.25 8.79
CA SER A 48 -6.14 7.26 9.06
C SER A 48 -5.39 6.35 8.08
N GLY A 49 -5.94 5.17 7.80
CA GLY A 49 -5.39 4.26 6.80
C GLY A 49 -5.32 4.87 5.41
N LEU A 50 -6.40 5.50 4.93
CA LEU A 50 -6.43 6.16 3.63
C LEU A 50 -5.43 7.31 3.52
N VAL A 51 -5.32 8.15 4.55
CA VAL A 51 -4.36 9.27 4.59
C VAL A 51 -2.91 8.78 4.57
N CYS A 52 -2.62 7.56 5.04
CA CYS A 52 -1.30 6.95 4.92
C CYS A 52 -1.09 6.26 3.55
N VAL A 53 -2.01 5.38 3.13
CA VAL A 53 -1.83 4.58 1.91
C VAL A 53 -1.81 5.45 0.65
N LEU A 54 -2.67 6.46 0.57
CA LEU A 54 -2.85 7.25 -0.65
C LEU A 54 -1.58 8.02 -1.06
N PRO A 55 -0.93 8.83 -0.20
CA PRO A 55 0.33 9.47 -0.55
C PRO A 55 1.47 8.47 -0.79
N GLY A 56 1.50 7.33 -0.09
CA GLY A 56 2.47 6.26 -0.36
C GLY A 56 2.30 5.67 -1.77
N ALA A 57 1.08 5.26 -2.12
CA ALA A 57 0.75 4.73 -3.44
C ALA A 57 0.98 5.77 -4.55
N ALA A 58 0.64 7.04 -4.30
CA ALA A 58 0.88 8.13 -5.23
C ALA A 58 2.38 8.39 -5.46
N GLY A 59 3.21 8.41 -4.41
CA GLY A 59 4.67 8.55 -4.55
C GLY A 59 5.27 7.42 -5.38
N ASN A 60 4.86 6.18 -5.09
CA ASN A 60 5.25 4.99 -5.83
C ASN A 60 4.81 5.02 -7.32
N LEU A 61 3.65 5.61 -7.61
CA LEU A 61 3.14 5.81 -8.96
C LEU A 61 3.97 6.86 -9.70
N ILE A 62 4.24 8.00 -9.05
CA ILE A 62 5.03 9.11 -9.62
C ILE A 62 6.43 8.62 -9.98
N ASP A 63 7.09 7.90 -9.07
CA ASP A 63 8.41 7.33 -9.32
C ASP A 63 8.42 6.44 -10.58
N ARG A 64 7.45 5.53 -10.70
CA ARG A 64 7.33 4.65 -11.87
C ARG A 64 7.01 5.42 -13.15
N ALA A 65 6.21 6.49 -13.07
CA ALA A 65 5.83 7.29 -14.23
C ALA A 65 7.00 8.14 -14.76
N ILE A 66 7.85 8.66 -13.87
CA ILE A 66 8.98 9.53 -14.24
C ILE A 66 10.23 8.72 -14.55
N TYR A 67 10.60 7.77 -13.68
CA TYR A 67 11.88 7.07 -13.73
C TYR A 67 11.76 5.64 -14.29
N GLY A 68 10.55 5.10 -14.40
CA GLY A 68 10.33 3.71 -14.82
C GLY A 68 10.61 2.67 -13.73
N TYR A 69 11.06 3.10 -12.54
CA TYR A 69 11.29 2.28 -11.37
C TYR A 69 11.03 3.07 -10.09
N VAL A 70 10.99 2.37 -8.96
CA VAL A 70 10.82 2.97 -7.64
C VAL A 70 12.16 3.13 -6.96
N THR A 71 12.40 4.28 -6.34
CA THR A 71 13.66 4.54 -5.65
C THR A 71 13.61 3.99 -4.23
N ASP A 72 14.50 3.06 -3.93
CA ASP A 72 14.68 2.53 -2.58
C ASP A 72 15.66 3.39 -1.78
N PHE A 73 15.25 3.80 -0.58
CA PHE A 73 16.04 4.72 0.26
C PHE A 73 16.66 4.05 1.47
N PHE A 74 15.93 3.10 2.08
CA PHE A 74 16.35 2.42 3.29
C PHE A 74 16.97 1.07 2.93
N HIS A 75 18.25 0.88 3.28
CA HIS A 75 18.93 -0.40 3.13
C HIS A 75 19.30 -0.95 4.51
N PHE A 76 18.47 -1.86 5.03
CA PHE A 76 18.77 -2.56 6.27
C PHE A 76 19.65 -3.78 5.99
N ARG A 77 20.92 -3.69 6.38
CA ARG A 77 21.89 -4.78 6.31
C ARG A 77 22.30 -5.19 7.72
N TRP A 78 22.43 -6.49 7.95
CA TRP A 78 23.14 -7.02 9.11
C TRP A 78 24.26 -7.92 8.63
N TYR A 79 25.49 -7.52 8.95
CA TYR A 79 26.70 -8.12 8.41
C TYR A 79 26.66 -8.15 6.86
N GLU A 80 26.95 -9.30 6.25
CA GLU A 80 26.88 -9.47 4.79
C GLU A 80 25.47 -9.69 4.24
N THR A 81 24.45 -9.85 5.11
CA THR A 81 23.08 -10.14 4.67
C THR A 81 22.26 -8.85 4.56
N SER A 82 21.67 -8.63 3.38
CA SER A 82 20.69 -7.57 3.15
C SER A 82 19.30 -8.09 3.56
N PHE A 83 18.71 -7.52 4.61
CA PHE A 83 17.43 -7.99 5.16
C PHE A 83 16.26 -7.41 4.42
N PHE A 84 16.26 -6.08 4.29
CA PHE A 84 15.14 -5.38 3.69
C PHE A 84 15.62 -4.07 3.07
N VAL A 85 15.22 -3.89 1.82
CA VAL A 85 15.38 -2.64 1.09
C VAL A 85 13.98 -2.08 0.94
N ASN A 86 13.76 -0.86 1.42
CA ASN A 86 12.44 -0.24 1.40
C ASN A 86 12.53 1.20 0.94
N ASN A 87 11.43 1.71 0.45
CA ASN A 87 11.25 3.14 0.27
C ASN A 87 10.32 3.73 1.33
N LEU A 88 10.23 5.05 1.37
CA LEU A 88 9.35 5.75 2.30
C LEU A 88 7.86 5.49 1.98
N ALA A 89 7.52 5.32 0.70
CA ALA A 89 6.15 5.04 0.26
C ALA A 89 5.60 3.73 0.84
N ASP A 90 6.40 2.67 0.86
CA ASP A 90 6.05 1.35 1.36
C ASP A 90 5.94 1.35 2.88
N CYS A 91 6.70 2.21 3.59
CA CYS A 91 6.47 2.47 5.02
C CYS A 91 5.08 3.08 5.27
N PHE A 92 4.68 4.09 4.49
CA PHE A 92 3.36 4.71 4.61
C PHE A 92 2.23 3.72 4.28
N ILE A 93 2.38 2.95 3.21
CA ILE A 93 1.43 1.91 2.85
C ILE A 93 1.32 0.87 3.98
N SER A 94 2.44 0.40 4.52
CA SER A 94 2.45 -0.57 5.62
C SER A 94 1.74 -0.05 6.87
N ILE A 95 2.00 1.20 7.27
CA ILE A 95 1.31 1.84 8.40
C ILE A 95 -0.19 1.97 8.12
N GLY A 96 -0.57 2.37 6.91
CA GLY A 96 -1.98 2.48 6.52
C GLY A 96 -2.72 1.14 6.54
N VAL A 97 -2.07 0.06 6.11
CA VAL A 97 -2.61 -1.31 6.20
C VAL A 97 -2.81 -1.72 7.67
N VAL A 98 -1.88 -1.37 8.57
CA VAL A 98 -2.05 -1.61 10.01
C VAL A 98 -3.32 -0.91 10.53
N PHE A 99 -3.56 0.34 10.13
CA PHE A 99 -4.80 1.04 10.49
C PHE A 99 -6.05 0.32 9.97
N PHE A 100 -6.05 -0.24 8.76
CA PHE A 100 -7.19 -1.02 8.26
C PHE A 100 -7.41 -2.35 9.01
N ILE A 101 -6.35 -2.97 9.53
CA ILE A 101 -6.43 -4.26 10.22
C ILE A 101 -6.92 -4.12 11.66
N ILE A 102 -6.53 -3.05 12.38
CA ILE A 102 -6.92 -2.83 13.78
C ILE A 102 -8.44 -3.00 14.03
N PRO A 103 -9.35 -2.31 13.32
CA PRO A 103 -10.78 -2.43 13.57
C PRO A 103 -11.32 -3.85 13.29
N LEU A 104 -10.72 -4.59 12.37
CA LEU A 104 -11.08 -5.98 12.08
C LEU A 104 -10.71 -6.92 13.23
N LEU A 105 -9.57 -6.68 13.88
CA LEU A 105 -9.13 -7.45 15.05
C LEU A 105 -9.98 -7.11 16.29
N LEU A 106 -10.33 -5.84 16.47
CA LEU A 106 -11.13 -5.38 17.60
C LEU A 106 -12.60 -5.83 17.47
N SER A 107 -13.20 -5.73 16.29
CA SER A 107 -14.59 -6.16 16.04
C SER A 107 -14.80 -7.67 16.24
N LYS A 108 -13.73 -8.47 16.12
CA LYS A 108 -13.79 -9.91 16.35
C LYS A 108 -14.09 -10.27 17.81
N ASN A 109 -13.67 -9.44 18.77
CA ASN A 109 -13.90 -9.69 20.20
C ASN A 109 -15.36 -9.51 20.62
N ASP A 110 -16.10 -8.61 20.00
CA ASP A 110 -17.51 -8.34 20.36
C ASP A 110 -18.45 -9.45 19.88
N SER A 111 -18.07 -10.14 18.78
CA SER A 111 -18.86 -11.24 18.21
C SER A 111 -18.90 -12.51 19.06
N HIS A 112 -17.91 -12.70 19.96
CA HIS A 112 -17.86 -13.85 20.86
C HIS A 112 -18.64 -13.62 22.17
N ILE A 113 -18.81 -12.38 22.62
CA ILE A 113 -19.54 -12.05 23.86
C ILE A 113 -21.05 -12.08 23.60
N SER A 114 -21.52 -11.62 22.43
CA SER A 114 -22.95 -11.59 22.10
C SER A 114 -23.59 -12.97 21.88
N LYS A 115 -22.81 -14.05 21.74
CA LYS A 115 -23.32 -15.43 21.60
C LYS A 115 -23.34 -16.20 22.93
N ALA A 116 -22.85 -15.61 24.02
CA ALA A 116 -22.75 -16.24 25.34
C ALA A 116 -23.83 -15.74 26.34
N THR A 117 -24.72 -14.86 25.91
CA THR A 117 -25.89 -14.34 26.65
C THR A 117 -27.17 -14.68 25.90
#